data_AF-A0A850YTC8-F1
#
_entry.id   AF-A0A850YTC8-F1
#
_cell.length_a   1.000
_cell.length_b   1.000
_cell.length_c   1.000
_cell.angle_alpha   90.00
_cell.angle_beta   90.00
_cell.angle_gamma   90.00
#
_symmetry.space_group_name_H-M   'P 1'
#
loop_
_entity.id
_entity.type
_entity.pdbx_description
1 polymer ?
#
loop_
_entity_poly.entity_id
_entity_poly.type
_entity_poly.pdbx_seq_one_letter_code
_entity_poly.pdbx_strand_id
1 'polypeptide(L)'
;MMHFADSLTFSGRKVVAAWAALPFPALSGSSLPDILSAHQQDVPWKLLSSWKEQKVSCCFAQSVVLRGICQEKATSPGQPRSPLHSCESPEEMLQQFLHTQFPGAFSTAHVLQQPCDTRPPFPQFFSPLLTGRGFLQDKAQAFSSGGVQSIPVLAALQSPPGLQLLLSGLCRELRAPNARRWSGAAGLEHDDFQEALEELRTLSQCYQTGFGAAEDEAESD
;
A
#
# COMPACT_ATOMS: atom_id res chain seq x y z
N MET A 1 -10.02 14.41 -11.31
CA MET A 1 -10.09 12.98 -10.92
C MET A 1 -9.62 12.04 -12.02
N MET A 2 -9.96 12.23 -13.31
CA MET A 2 -9.44 11.39 -14.42
C MET A 2 -7.91 11.23 -14.39
N HIS A 3 -7.16 12.32 -14.29
CA HIS A 3 -5.69 12.29 -14.26
C HIS A 3 -5.05 11.43 -13.16
N PHE A 4 -5.76 11.20 -12.05
CA PHE A 4 -5.26 10.37 -10.95
C PHE A 4 -5.44 8.87 -11.21
N ALA A 5 -6.59 8.48 -11.77
CA ALA A 5 -6.80 7.10 -12.16
C ALA A 5 -5.82 6.73 -13.28
N ASP A 6 -5.71 7.59 -14.30
CA ASP A 6 -4.86 7.37 -15.47
C ASP A 6 -3.38 7.16 -15.12
N SER A 7 -2.86 7.85 -14.08
CA SER A 7 -1.46 7.68 -13.64
C SER A 7 -1.20 6.32 -12.99
N LEU A 8 -2.22 5.67 -12.41
CA LEU A 8 -2.11 4.36 -11.77
C LEU A 8 -2.50 3.21 -12.72
N THR A 9 -3.33 3.49 -13.72
CA THR A 9 -3.97 2.47 -14.58
C THR A 9 -3.55 2.60 -16.05
N PHE A 10 -2.28 2.92 -16.31
CA PHE A 10 -1.73 3.00 -17.67
C PHE A 10 -1.57 1.61 -18.33
N SER A 11 -1.40 1.58 -19.66
CA SER A 11 -1.22 0.35 -20.47
C SER A 11 -2.35 -0.69 -20.36
N GLY A 12 -3.61 -0.23 -20.30
CA GLY A 12 -4.78 -1.12 -20.28
C GLY A 12 -5.09 -1.74 -18.91
N ARG A 13 -4.26 -1.48 -17.88
CA ARG A 13 -4.57 -1.80 -16.48
C ARG A 13 -5.78 -1.00 -16.01
N LYS A 14 -6.53 -1.53 -15.02
CA LYS A 14 -7.77 -0.90 -14.52
C LYS A 14 -8.02 -1.09 -13.01
N VAL A 15 -7.24 -1.94 -12.36
CA VAL A 15 -7.36 -2.34 -10.96
C VAL A 15 -6.11 -1.90 -10.18
N VAL A 16 -6.32 -1.44 -8.96
CA VAL A 16 -5.25 -1.09 -8.02
C VAL A 16 -5.50 -1.80 -6.69
N ALA A 17 -4.41 -2.13 -6.00
CA ALA A 17 -4.43 -2.64 -4.64
C ALA A 17 -4.30 -1.48 -3.65
N ALA A 18 -5.07 -1.54 -2.56
CA ALA A 18 -5.02 -0.55 -1.49
C ALA A 18 -4.22 -1.08 -0.30
N TRP A 19 -3.32 -0.25 0.20
CA TRP A 19 -2.40 -0.54 1.29
C TRP A 19 -2.52 0.53 2.36
N ALA A 20 -2.37 0.15 3.63
CA ALA A 20 -2.24 1.14 4.69
C ALA A 20 -1.43 0.67 5.89
N ALA A 21 -0.88 1.64 6.61
CA ALA A 21 -0.35 1.53 7.95
C ALA A 21 -1.24 2.37 8.89
N LEU A 22 -2.00 1.70 9.76
CA LEU A 22 -3.03 2.29 10.61
C LEU A 22 -2.88 1.79 12.07
N PRO A 23 -2.20 2.53 12.96
CA PRO A 23 -1.44 3.75 12.70
C PRO A 23 -0.13 3.47 11.94
N PHE A 24 0.46 4.51 11.36
CA PHE A 24 1.82 4.46 10.82
C PHE A 24 2.83 4.22 11.96
N PRO A 25 3.72 3.22 11.85
CA PRO A 25 4.57 2.77 12.96
C PRO A 25 5.73 3.73 13.22
N ALA A 26 5.44 4.83 13.90
CA ALA A 26 6.42 5.84 14.28
C ALA A 26 6.60 5.88 15.80
N LEU A 27 7.85 5.82 16.27
CA LEU A 27 8.18 6.04 17.67
C LEU A 27 7.98 7.52 18.03
N SER A 28 7.54 7.77 19.27
CA SER A 28 7.39 9.13 19.77
C SER A 28 8.74 9.85 19.82
N GLY A 29 8.83 11.02 19.20
CA GLY A 29 10.07 11.81 19.13
C GLY A 29 10.98 11.48 17.94
N SER A 30 10.64 10.49 17.12
CA SER A 30 11.41 10.17 15.91
C SER A 30 11.11 11.13 14.77
N SER A 31 12.14 11.48 14.00
CA SER A 31 11.97 12.26 12.78
C SER A 31 11.54 11.37 11.61
N LEU A 32 10.87 11.95 10.61
CA LEU A 32 10.48 11.22 9.39
C LEU A 32 11.64 10.47 8.71
N PRO A 33 12.82 11.08 8.48
CA PRO A 33 13.93 10.35 7.86
C PRO A 33 14.41 9.18 8.72
N ASP A 34 14.39 9.28 10.06
CA ASP A 34 14.75 8.16 10.94
C ASP A 34 13.76 7.00 10.79
N ILE A 35 12.46 7.31 10.78
CA ILE A 35 11.40 6.31 10.63
C ILE A 35 11.51 5.60 9.28
N LEU A 36 11.63 6.35 8.17
CA LEU A 36 11.78 5.77 6.84
C LEU A 36 13.08 4.97 6.70
N SER A 37 14.17 5.42 7.33
CA SER A 37 15.45 4.71 7.32
C SER A 37 15.39 3.38 8.08
N ALA A 38 14.57 3.28 9.12
CA ALA A 38 14.33 2.02 9.82
C ALA A 38 13.58 0.99 8.95
N HIS A 39 12.91 1.44 7.89
CA HIS A 39 12.09 0.63 6.97
C HIS A 39 12.77 0.37 5.61
N GLN A 40 14.11 0.45 5.51
CA GLN A 40 14.81 0.24 4.24
C GLN A 40 14.63 -1.16 3.62
N GLN A 41 14.38 -2.19 4.44
CA GLN A 41 14.24 -3.56 3.94
C GLN A 41 12.78 -3.92 3.61
N ASP A 42 11.81 -3.20 4.17
CA ASP A 42 10.39 -3.50 3.97
C ASP A 42 9.51 -2.28 4.22
N VAL A 43 8.42 -2.18 3.48
CA VAL A 43 7.47 -1.08 3.59
C VAL A 43 6.58 -1.24 4.84
N PRO A 44 6.24 -0.15 5.53
CA PRO A 44 5.53 -0.21 6.81
C PRO A 44 4.00 -0.41 6.68
N TRP A 45 3.47 -0.59 5.47
CA TRP A 45 2.04 -0.79 5.21
C TRP A 45 1.70 -2.25 4.92
N LYS A 46 0.41 -2.59 4.98
CA LYS A 46 -0.11 -3.90 4.65
C LYS A 46 -1.25 -3.82 3.66
N LEU A 47 -1.46 -4.90 2.91
CA LEU A 47 -2.57 -5.01 1.98
C LEU A 47 -3.89 -5.00 2.74
N LEU A 48 -4.85 -4.19 2.28
CA LEU A 48 -6.16 -4.07 2.92
C LEU A 48 -7.15 -5.17 2.49
N SER A 49 -6.83 -5.90 1.42
CA SER A 49 -7.63 -7.06 0.98
C SER A 49 -7.09 -8.36 1.58
N SER A 50 -7.95 -9.38 1.65
CA SER A 50 -7.57 -10.73 2.13
C SER A 50 -6.74 -11.54 1.12
N TRP A 51 -6.31 -10.92 0.02
CA TRP A 51 -5.44 -11.55 -0.95
C TRP A 51 -4.07 -11.84 -0.32
N LYS A 52 -3.52 -13.03 -0.56
CA LYS A 52 -2.21 -13.39 -0.01
C LYS A 52 -1.15 -12.50 -0.65
N GLU A 53 -0.54 -11.67 0.18
CA GLU A 53 0.61 -10.85 -0.18
C GLU A 53 1.75 -11.76 -0.65
N GLN A 54 2.08 -11.69 -1.94
CA GLN A 54 3.42 -12.02 -2.39
C GLN A 54 4.31 -10.83 -2.02
N LYS A 55 5.56 -11.06 -1.60
CA LYS A 55 6.52 -9.98 -1.34
C LYS A 55 6.48 -9.02 -2.51
N VAL A 56 5.94 -7.82 -2.30
CA VAL A 56 5.77 -6.83 -3.36
C VAL A 56 7.11 -6.17 -3.57
N SER A 57 7.97 -6.80 -4.38
CA SER A 57 9.26 -6.24 -4.76
C SER A 57 9.13 -5.21 -5.90
N CYS A 58 7.94 -5.06 -6.50
CA CYS A 58 7.71 -4.15 -7.62
C CYS A 58 6.24 -3.74 -7.80
N CYS A 59 6.03 -2.57 -8.41
CA CYS A 59 4.74 -2.12 -8.90
C CYS A 59 4.92 -1.26 -10.17
N PHE A 60 3.91 -1.18 -11.02
CA PHE A 60 3.97 -0.35 -12.24
C PHE A 60 3.84 1.14 -11.91
N ALA A 61 2.90 1.47 -11.03
CA ALA A 61 2.64 2.81 -10.55
C ALA A 61 2.09 2.77 -9.13
N GLN A 62 2.31 3.86 -8.39
CA GLN A 62 1.78 4.04 -7.06
C GLN A 62 1.50 5.50 -6.72
N SER A 63 0.52 5.70 -5.85
CA SER A 63 0.29 6.97 -5.17
C SER A 63 0.23 6.73 -3.68
N VAL A 64 1.06 7.48 -2.95
CA VAL A 64 1.31 7.29 -1.54
C VAL A 64 1.05 8.59 -0.80
N VAL A 65 0.28 8.49 0.28
CA VAL A 65 -0.07 9.62 1.13
C VAL A 65 0.34 9.30 2.56
N LEU A 66 1.23 10.11 3.13
CA LEU A 66 1.56 10.12 4.54
C LEU A 66 0.85 11.28 5.22
N ARG A 67 0.18 11.01 6.35
CA ARG A 67 -0.56 12.01 7.12
C ARG A 67 -0.14 11.99 8.58
N GLY A 68 -0.16 13.15 9.22
CA GLY A 68 -0.05 13.27 10.67
C GLY A 68 1.37 13.21 11.23
N ILE A 69 2.41 13.31 10.39
CA ILE A 69 3.79 13.40 10.84
C ILE A 69 4.19 14.87 10.92
N CYS A 70 4.44 15.36 12.13
CA CYS A 70 5.03 16.67 12.35
C CYS A 70 6.54 16.60 12.14
N GLN A 71 7.12 17.66 11.56
CA GLN A 71 8.57 17.83 11.54
C GLN A 71 9.07 18.16 12.94
N GLU A 72 9.28 17.15 13.77
CA GLU A 72 10.09 17.33 14.97
C GLU A 72 11.55 17.41 14.53
N LYS A 73 12.25 18.48 14.94
CA LYS A 73 13.67 18.65 14.59
C LYS A 73 14.45 17.48 15.20
N ALA A 74 15.05 16.66 14.34
CA ALA A 74 15.94 15.58 14.76
C ALA A 74 16.99 16.16 15.71
N THR A 75 16.91 15.80 16.99
CA THR A 75 17.86 16.22 18.01
C THR A 75 18.71 15.02 18.43
N SER A 76 19.22 14.25 17.47
CA SER A 76 20.15 13.14 17.74
C SER A 76 21.54 13.48 17.21
N PRO A 77 22.41 14.08 18.04
CA PRO A 77 23.83 14.20 17.70
C PRO A 77 24.45 12.78 17.66
N GLY A 78 24.90 12.33 16.48
CA GLY A 78 25.72 11.12 16.34
C GLY A 78 25.16 9.99 15.46
N GLN A 79 23.96 10.11 14.87
CA GLN A 79 23.47 9.10 13.92
C GLN A 79 24.06 9.30 12.51
N PRO A 80 24.38 8.20 11.78
CA PRO A 80 24.79 8.29 10.39
C PRO A 80 23.62 8.86 9.58
N ARG A 81 23.86 10.02 8.96
CA ARG A 81 22.86 10.70 8.15
C ARG A 81 22.56 9.83 6.93
N SER A 82 21.39 9.20 6.90
CA SER A 82 20.89 8.57 5.68
C SER A 82 20.69 9.63 4.58
N PRO A 83 20.65 9.22 3.29
CA PRO A 83 20.41 10.14 2.18
C PRO A 83 19.11 10.95 2.32
N LEU A 84 18.14 10.43 3.08
CA LEU A 84 16.86 11.09 3.37
C LEU A 84 17.03 12.36 4.20
N HIS A 85 18.08 12.48 5.03
CA HIS A 85 18.32 13.71 5.80
C HIS A 85 18.77 14.89 4.94
N SER A 86 19.11 14.65 3.67
CA SER A 86 19.49 15.70 2.72
C SER A 86 18.30 16.29 1.96
N CYS A 87 17.10 15.70 2.06
CA CYS A 87 15.91 16.21 1.38
C CYS A 87 15.41 17.50 2.03
N GLU A 88 14.92 18.44 1.21
CA GLU A 88 14.47 19.76 1.68
C GLU A 88 13.00 19.74 2.12
N SER A 89 12.21 18.78 1.62
CA SER A 89 10.80 18.59 1.97
C SER A 89 10.49 17.14 2.40
N PRO A 90 9.45 16.92 3.23
CA PRO A 90 9.03 15.58 3.62
C PRO A 90 8.45 14.80 2.42
N GLU A 91 7.88 15.49 1.43
CA GLU A 91 7.44 14.91 0.16
C GLU A 91 8.61 14.35 -0.65
N GLU A 92 9.70 15.10 -0.80
CA GLU A 92 10.93 14.61 -1.44
C GLU A 92 11.50 13.40 -0.70
N MET A 93 11.47 13.44 0.63
CA MET A 93 11.96 12.37 1.49
C MET A 93 11.15 11.07 1.28
N LEU A 94 9.82 11.17 1.26
CA LEU A 94 8.94 10.05 0.95
C LEU A 94 9.13 9.58 -0.49
N GLN A 95 9.25 10.50 -1.45
CA GLN A 95 9.47 10.17 -2.86
C GLN A 95 10.80 9.40 -3.06
N GLN A 96 11.88 9.82 -2.40
CA GLN A 96 13.17 9.16 -2.45
C GLN A 96 13.11 7.76 -1.82
N PHE A 97 12.43 7.62 -0.67
CA PHE A 97 12.18 6.31 -0.06
C PHE A 97 11.45 5.36 -1.02
N LEU A 98 10.38 5.83 -1.67
CA LEU A 98 9.62 5.02 -2.63
C LEU A 98 10.44 4.63 -3.86
N HIS A 99 11.32 5.51 -4.33
CA HIS A 99 12.21 5.21 -5.45
C HIS A 99 13.22 4.11 -5.09
N THR A 100 13.68 4.08 -3.85
CA THR A 100 14.54 3.00 -3.33
C THR A 100 13.78 1.68 -3.18
N GLN A 101 12.57 1.70 -2.63
CA GLN A 101 11.78 0.48 -2.40
C GLN A 101 11.16 -0.11 -3.68
N PHE A 102 10.80 0.73 -4.64
CA PHE A 102 10.12 0.32 -5.89
C PHE A 102 10.84 0.91 -7.12
N PRO A 103 12.05 0.41 -7.44
CA PRO A 103 12.79 0.90 -8.59
C PRO A 103 11.99 0.68 -9.87
N GLY A 104 11.90 1.72 -10.71
CA GLY A 104 11.16 1.70 -11.98
C GLY A 104 9.65 1.94 -11.88
N ALA A 105 9.08 2.06 -10.67
CA ALA A 105 7.67 2.40 -10.50
C ALA A 105 7.43 3.91 -10.70
N PHE A 106 6.36 4.26 -11.41
CA PHE A 106 5.85 5.64 -11.42
C PHE A 106 5.23 5.97 -10.06
N SER A 107 5.94 6.73 -9.25
CA SER A 107 5.55 7.01 -7.86
C SER A 107 5.14 8.47 -7.67
N THR A 108 4.04 8.69 -6.98
CA THR A 108 3.63 10.02 -6.47
C THR A 108 3.56 9.97 -4.96
N ALA A 109 4.14 10.96 -4.30
CA ALA A 109 4.19 11.07 -2.84
C ALA A 109 3.55 12.38 -2.37
N HIS A 110 2.74 12.29 -1.33
CA HIS A 110 2.15 13.45 -0.67
C HIS A 110 2.28 13.31 0.84
N VAL A 111 2.67 14.40 1.51
CA VAL A 111 2.72 14.46 2.97
C VAL A 111 1.74 15.54 3.46
N LEU A 112 0.91 15.18 4.43
CA LEU A 112 -0.05 16.09 5.04
C LEU A 112 0.22 16.18 6.54
N GLN A 113 0.31 17.39 7.07
CA GLN A 113 0.52 17.58 8.51
C GLN A 113 -0.68 17.12 9.34
N GLN A 114 -1.90 17.21 8.80
CA GLN A 114 -3.12 16.86 9.51
C GLN A 114 -3.24 15.34 9.69
N PRO A 115 -3.26 14.82 10.94
CA PRO A 115 -3.46 13.40 11.23
C PRO A 115 -4.93 12.99 11.01
N CYS A 116 -5.20 11.68 11.07
CA CYS A 116 -6.58 11.18 11.10
C CYS A 116 -7.13 11.30 12.52
N ASP A 117 -8.33 11.87 12.66
CA ASP A 117 -9.03 12.03 13.92
C ASP A 117 -9.63 10.69 14.38
N THR A 118 -9.39 10.34 15.64
CA THR A 118 -9.89 9.11 16.28
C THR A 118 -10.67 9.42 17.56
N ARG A 119 -11.09 10.67 17.75
CA ARG A 119 -12.06 11.01 18.80
C ARG A 119 -13.40 10.30 18.57
N PRO A 120 -14.28 10.24 19.58
CA PRO A 120 -15.61 9.68 19.41
C PRO A 120 -16.33 10.26 18.17
N PRO A 121 -16.97 9.43 17.33
CA PRO A 121 -17.40 8.05 17.60
C PRO A 121 -16.41 6.94 17.19
N PHE A 122 -15.15 7.23 16.88
CA PHE A 122 -14.18 6.21 16.46
C PHE A 122 -13.91 5.18 17.59
N PRO A 123 -13.93 3.87 17.31
CA PRO A 123 -13.69 2.84 18.31
C PRO A 123 -12.28 2.90 18.93
N GLN A 124 -12.19 2.86 20.26
CA GLN A 124 -10.93 2.97 21.00
C GLN A 124 -10.27 1.59 21.25
N PHE A 125 -9.99 0.84 20.18
CA PHE A 125 -9.31 -0.48 20.25
C PHE A 125 -7.78 -0.40 20.18
N PHE A 126 -7.22 0.81 20.28
CA PHE A 126 -5.78 1.04 20.13
C PHE A 126 -4.96 0.43 21.27
N SER A 127 -3.75 -0.01 20.94
CA SER A 127 -2.79 -0.53 21.92
C SER A 127 -2.45 0.52 22.98
N PRO A 128 -2.29 0.15 24.27
CA PRO A 128 -1.85 1.06 25.32
C PRO A 128 -0.39 1.54 25.16
N LEU A 129 0.33 1.01 24.17
CA LEU A 129 1.65 1.50 23.76
C LEU A 129 1.57 2.75 22.87
N LEU A 130 0.38 3.18 22.47
CA LEU A 130 0.19 4.38 21.65
C LEU A 130 -0.03 5.61 22.54
N THR A 131 0.64 6.71 22.18
CA THR A 131 0.32 8.05 22.69
C THR A 131 -1.08 8.47 22.25
N GLY A 132 -1.61 9.54 22.87
CA GLY A 132 -2.86 10.18 22.42
C GLY A 132 -2.81 10.68 20.96
N ARG A 133 -1.62 10.85 20.38
CA ARG A 133 -1.39 11.23 18.97
C ARG A 133 -1.06 10.03 18.06
N GLY A 134 -1.12 8.80 18.56
CA GLY A 134 -0.94 7.59 17.75
C GLY A 134 0.51 7.19 17.47
N PHE A 135 1.49 7.77 18.18
CA PHE A 135 2.90 7.34 18.14
C PHE A 135 3.19 6.23 19.16
N LEU A 136 4.09 5.31 18.81
CA LEU A 136 4.54 4.21 19.65
C LEU A 136 5.45 4.69 20.79
N GLN A 137 5.31 4.08 21.97
CA GLN A 137 6.16 4.26 23.14
C GLN A 137 6.77 2.92 23.56
N ASP A 138 7.96 2.95 24.15
CA ASP A 138 8.66 1.75 24.65
C ASP A 138 7.97 1.09 25.84
N LYS A 139 7.22 1.89 26.63
CA LYS A 139 6.51 1.42 27.82
C LYS A 139 5.06 1.86 27.76
N ALA A 140 4.17 0.95 28.12
CA ALA A 140 2.75 1.26 28.25
C ALA A 140 2.54 2.33 29.30
N GLN A 141 1.78 3.36 28.96
CA GLN A 141 1.45 4.41 29.90
C GLN A 141 0.40 3.87 30.88
N ALA A 142 0.69 3.92 32.18
CA ALA A 142 -0.09 3.21 33.19
C ALA A 142 -1.59 3.54 33.13
N PHE A 143 -1.98 4.79 32.82
CA PHE A 143 -3.35 5.19 32.56
C PHE A 143 -3.36 6.47 31.71
N SER A 144 -3.86 6.42 30.46
CA SER A 144 -4.16 7.62 29.68
C SER A 144 -5.67 7.86 29.71
N SER A 145 -6.11 8.95 30.34
CA SER A 145 -7.53 9.29 30.48
C SER A 145 -8.22 9.65 29.15
N GLY A 146 -7.46 9.95 28.10
CA GLY A 146 -7.96 10.58 26.88
C GLY A 146 -8.05 9.68 25.65
N GLY A 147 -7.72 8.39 25.74
CA GLY A 147 -7.63 7.49 24.59
C GLY A 147 -6.66 7.99 23.50
N VAL A 148 -6.69 7.35 22.33
CA VAL A 148 -5.99 7.84 21.14
C VAL A 148 -6.95 8.78 20.40
N GLN A 149 -6.56 10.06 20.31
CA GLN A 149 -7.38 11.14 19.75
C GLN A 149 -7.06 11.40 18.28
N SER A 150 -5.84 11.07 17.84
CA SER A 150 -5.48 11.11 16.43
C SER A 150 -4.42 10.06 16.12
N ILE A 151 -4.27 9.69 14.86
CA ILE A 151 -3.21 8.78 14.40
C ILE A 151 -2.51 9.28 13.14
N PRO A 152 -1.19 9.07 13.01
CA PRO A 152 -0.53 9.17 11.72
C PRO A 152 -0.94 7.99 10.85
N VAL A 153 -1.06 8.22 9.55
CA VAL A 153 -1.52 7.22 8.58
C VAL A 153 -0.65 7.29 7.35
N LEU A 154 -0.17 6.13 6.89
CA LEU A 154 0.40 5.98 5.57
C LEU A 154 -0.55 5.12 4.75
N ALA A 155 -0.97 5.60 3.59
CA ALA A 155 -1.83 4.87 2.67
C ALA A 155 -1.23 4.87 1.28
N ALA A 156 -1.40 3.77 0.55
CA ALA A 156 -0.97 3.68 -0.84
C ALA A 156 -2.02 3.01 -1.72
N LEU A 157 -2.14 3.50 -2.94
CA LEU A 157 -2.77 2.80 -4.04
C LEU A 157 -1.67 2.37 -5.00
N GLN A 158 -1.59 1.08 -5.27
CA GLN A 158 -0.54 0.51 -6.12
C GLN A 158 -1.15 -0.28 -7.27
N SER A 159 -0.47 -0.31 -8.40
CA SER A 159 -0.75 -1.18 -9.53
C SER A 159 0.30 -2.29 -9.58
N PRO A 160 0.19 -3.36 -8.76
CA PRO A 160 1.22 -4.40 -8.69
C PRO A 160 0.97 -5.53 -9.72
N PRO A 161 2.02 -6.22 -10.19
CA PRO A 161 1.90 -7.41 -11.05
C PRO A 161 1.08 -8.54 -10.44
N GLY A 162 1.08 -8.67 -9.10
CA GLY A 162 0.32 -9.70 -8.38
C GLY A 162 -1.19 -9.69 -8.66
N LEU A 163 -1.74 -8.57 -9.18
CA LEU A 163 -3.13 -8.51 -9.64
C LEU A 163 -3.41 -9.46 -10.81
N GLN A 164 -2.41 -9.86 -11.60
CA GLN A 164 -2.57 -10.89 -12.63
C GLN A 164 -3.11 -12.19 -12.01
N LEU A 165 -2.51 -12.67 -10.93
CA LEU A 165 -2.91 -13.92 -10.28
C LEU A 165 -4.30 -13.82 -9.66
N LEU A 166 -4.64 -12.67 -9.08
CA LEU A 166 -5.98 -12.40 -8.55
C LEU A 166 -7.03 -12.44 -9.67
N LEU A 167 -6.80 -11.71 -10.76
CA LEU A 167 -7.74 -11.59 -11.88
C LEU A 167 -7.90 -12.90 -12.66
N SER A 168 -6.79 -13.60 -12.91
CA SER A 168 -6.83 -14.93 -13.55
C SER A 168 -7.47 -15.99 -12.65
N GLY A 169 -7.22 -15.93 -11.33
CA GLY A 169 -7.88 -16.77 -10.33
C GLY A 169 -9.39 -16.57 -10.34
N LEU A 170 -9.84 -15.30 -10.31
CA LEU A 170 -11.25 -14.95 -10.44
C LEU A 170 -11.83 -15.48 -11.75
N CYS A 171 -11.19 -15.22 -12.90
CA CYS A 171 -11.64 -15.74 -14.21
C CYS A 171 -11.82 -17.27 -14.21
N ARG A 172 -10.90 -18.01 -13.57
CA ARG A 172 -10.98 -19.47 -13.45
C ARG A 172 -12.14 -19.91 -12.55
N GLU A 173 -12.32 -19.27 -11.40
CA GLU A 173 -13.44 -19.56 -10.49
C GLU A 173 -14.79 -19.27 -11.16
N LEU A 174 -14.85 -18.20 -11.96
CA LEU A 174 -16.06 -17.82 -12.68
C LEU A 174 -16.38 -18.76 -13.86
N ARG A 175 -15.36 -19.40 -14.44
CA ARG A 175 -15.53 -20.42 -15.49
C ARG A 175 -15.83 -21.82 -14.97
N ALA A 176 -15.64 -22.07 -13.67
CA ALA A 176 -15.99 -23.36 -13.07
C ALA A 176 -17.48 -23.68 -13.34
N PRO A 177 -17.88 -24.97 -13.39
CA PRO A 177 -19.20 -25.41 -13.90
C PRO A 177 -20.44 -25.00 -13.08
N ASN A 178 -20.37 -23.89 -12.32
CA ASN A 178 -21.47 -23.19 -11.69
C ASN A 178 -22.34 -22.36 -12.68
N ALA A 179 -22.19 -22.54 -14.00
CA ALA A 179 -22.94 -21.81 -15.03
C ALA A 179 -24.47 -21.83 -14.84
N ARG A 180 -25.04 -22.93 -14.32
CA ARG A 180 -26.48 -23.03 -13.99
C ARG A 180 -26.93 -22.13 -12.83
N ARG A 181 -26.00 -21.65 -12.01
CA ARG A 181 -26.29 -20.73 -10.90
C ARG A 181 -26.45 -19.29 -11.41
N TRP A 182 -25.94 -18.99 -12.61
CA TRP A 182 -25.84 -17.61 -13.13
C TRP A 182 -26.74 -17.35 -14.32
N SER A 183 -27.15 -18.40 -15.03
CA SER A 183 -28.27 -18.33 -15.97
C SER A 183 -29.58 -18.04 -15.21
N GLY A 184 -30.07 -16.80 -15.30
CA GLY A 184 -31.40 -16.42 -14.82
C GLY A 184 -31.46 -15.44 -13.65
N ALA A 185 -30.33 -15.01 -13.08
CA ALA A 185 -30.33 -13.89 -12.15
C ALA A 185 -30.23 -12.57 -12.95
N ALA A 186 -31.30 -11.78 -12.94
CA ALA A 186 -31.34 -10.39 -13.46
C ALA A 186 -31.31 -10.17 -14.99
N GLY A 187 -31.61 -11.17 -15.81
CA GLY A 187 -31.76 -10.99 -17.27
C GLY A 187 -30.45 -10.84 -18.05
N LEU A 188 -29.33 -11.27 -17.46
CA LEU A 188 -28.03 -11.33 -18.13
C LEU A 188 -28.02 -12.44 -19.19
N GLU A 189 -27.65 -12.10 -20.42
CA GLU A 189 -27.50 -13.07 -21.51
C GLU A 189 -26.22 -13.90 -21.33
N HIS A 190 -26.22 -15.13 -21.83
CA HIS A 190 -25.05 -16.01 -21.70
C HIS A 190 -23.84 -15.45 -22.44
N ASP A 191 -24.06 -14.85 -23.59
CA ASP A 191 -23.02 -14.33 -24.47
C ASP A 191 -22.34 -13.11 -23.84
N ASP A 192 -23.11 -12.17 -23.27
CA ASP A 192 -22.58 -11.03 -22.49
C ASP A 192 -21.67 -11.49 -21.34
N PHE A 193 -22.09 -12.56 -20.65
CA PHE A 193 -21.31 -13.12 -19.56
C PHE A 193 -19.98 -13.74 -20.05
N GLN A 194 -19.98 -14.42 -21.20
CA GLN A 194 -18.76 -14.94 -21.82
C GLN A 194 -17.82 -13.80 -22.26
N GLU A 195 -18.35 -12.75 -22.88
CA GLU A 195 -17.59 -11.57 -23.28
C GLU A 195 -16.90 -10.93 -22.06
N ALA A 196 -17.64 -10.71 -20.97
CA ALA A 196 -17.06 -10.17 -19.74
C ALA A 196 -15.94 -11.05 -19.15
N LEU A 197 -16.04 -12.38 -19.27
CA LEU A 197 -14.98 -13.30 -18.86
C LEU A 197 -13.74 -13.21 -19.74
N GLU A 198 -13.91 -12.97 -21.04
CA GLU A 198 -12.81 -12.74 -21.98
C GLU A 198 -12.14 -11.39 -21.74
N GLU A 199 -12.91 -10.33 -21.49
CA GLU A 199 -12.38 -9.03 -21.09
C GLU A 199 -11.58 -9.12 -19.79
N LEU A 200 -12.09 -9.85 -18.79
CA LEU A 200 -11.38 -10.07 -17.52
C LEU A 200 -10.05 -10.81 -17.75
N ARG A 201 -10.04 -11.80 -18.65
CA ARG A 201 -8.82 -12.52 -19.03
C ARG A 201 -7.82 -11.58 -19.70
N THR A 202 -8.26 -10.76 -20.66
CA THR A 202 -7.43 -9.77 -21.34
C THR A 202 -6.88 -8.75 -20.33
N LEU A 203 -7.71 -8.26 -19.41
CA LEU A 203 -7.29 -7.37 -18.34
C LEU A 203 -6.20 -7.99 -17.46
N SER A 204 -6.31 -9.29 -17.13
CA SER A 204 -5.28 -9.97 -16.34
C SER A 204 -3.91 -9.99 -17.04
N GLN A 205 -3.88 -10.05 -18.37
CA GLN A 205 -2.65 -10.03 -19.17
C GLN A 205 -1.96 -8.66 -19.12
N CYS A 206 -2.70 -7.56 -18.92
CA CYS A 206 -2.13 -6.22 -18.74
C CYS A 206 -1.26 -6.07 -17.47
N TYR A 207 -1.30 -7.06 -16.57
CA TYR A 207 -0.48 -7.10 -15.34
C TYR A 207 0.71 -8.06 -15.43
N GLN A 208 0.89 -8.75 -16.56
CA GLN A 208 2.05 -9.61 -16.76
C GLN A 208 3.33 -8.78 -16.82
N THR A 209 4.34 -9.20 -16.05
CA THR A 209 5.72 -8.71 -16.19
C THR A 209 6.48 -9.65 -17.11
N GLY A 210 7.26 -9.11 -18.05
CA GLY A 210 8.09 -9.91 -18.97
C GLY A 210 9.26 -10.66 -18.31
N PHE A 211 9.27 -10.79 -16.99
CA PHE A 211 10.36 -11.37 -16.19
C PHE A 211 10.13 -12.83 -15.79
N GLY A 212 8.98 -13.43 -16.13
CA GLY A 212 8.62 -14.80 -15.74
C GLY A 212 9.33 -15.94 -16.48
N ALA A 213 10.59 -15.77 -16.91
CA ALA A 213 11.34 -16.81 -17.63
C ALA A 213 12.81 -16.97 -17.18
N ALA A 214 13.23 -16.38 -16.05
CA ALA A 214 14.65 -16.36 -15.67
C ALA A 214 15.01 -17.10 -14.38
N GLU A 215 14.06 -17.73 -13.66
CA GLU A 215 14.36 -18.35 -12.35
C GLU A 215 14.23 -19.89 -12.32
N ASP A 216 13.91 -20.56 -13.43
CA ASP A 216 13.76 -22.04 -13.46
C ASP A 216 14.91 -22.79 -14.19
N GLU A 217 16.01 -22.13 -14.56
CA GLU A 217 17.19 -22.81 -15.15
C GLU A 217 18.45 -22.66 -14.29
N ALA A 218 18.39 -23.09 -13.04
CA ALA A 218 19.57 -23.23 -12.19
C ALA A 218 19.49 -24.43 -11.24
N GLU A 219 19.10 -25.61 -11.75
CA GLU A 219 19.47 -26.87 -11.09
C GLU A 219 19.43 -28.05 -12.06
N SER A 220 20.54 -28.27 -12.76
CA SER A 220 20.87 -29.58 -13.32
C SER A 220 22.39 -29.69 -13.42
N ASP A 221 23.02 -30.14 -12.33
CA ASP A 221 24.35 -30.76 -12.33
C ASP A 221 24.21 -32.27 -12.60
#